data_AF-A0A920WMV6-F1
#
_entry.id   AF-A0A920WMV6-F1
#
_cell.length_a   1.000
_cell.length_b   1.000
_cell.length_c   1.000
_cell.angle_alpha   90.00
_cell.angle_beta   90.00
_cell.angle_gamma   90.00
#
_symmetry.space_group_name_H-M   'P 1'
#
loop_
_entity.id
_entity.type
_entity.pdbx_description
1 polymer ?
#
loop_
_entity_poly.entity_id
_entity_poly.type
_entity_poly.pdbx_seq_one_letter_code
_entity_poly.pdbx_strand_id
1 'polypeptide(L)'
;MTTADTLIANLLYRYAELMDAGRLEECVDLSPTPGCPGPRAEPPVVVDRDGLLALWTSLIRIHADGTPRTRHLVGTPILEVDEEAGTAACRSTYTVFQQSTAGRCNRS
;
A
#
# COMPACT_ATOMS: atom_id res chain seq x y z
N MET A 1 -13.54 17.39 -15.49
CA MET A 1 -12.54 16.46 -16.04
C MET A 1 -11.52 16.23 -14.95
N THR A 2 -11.21 14.98 -14.59
CA THR A 2 -10.13 14.67 -13.62
C THR A 2 -8.78 14.80 -14.32
N THR A 3 -7.84 15.51 -13.70
CA THR A 3 -6.49 15.74 -14.21
C THR A 3 -5.55 14.60 -13.82
N ALA A 4 -4.36 14.52 -14.45
CA ALA A 4 -3.36 13.50 -14.13
C ALA A 4 -2.96 13.53 -12.66
N ASP A 5 -2.77 14.72 -12.07
CA ASP A 5 -2.46 14.89 -10.65
C ASP A 5 -3.54 14.29 -9.74
N THR A 6 -4.82 14.52 -10.07
CA THR A 6 -5.95 13.98 -9.32
C THR A 6 -6.02 12.46 -9.45
N LEU A 7 -5.75 11.91 -10.63
CA LEU A 7 -5.72 10.45 -10.84
C LEU A 7 -4.60 9.79 -10.04
N ILE A 8 -3.41 10.38 -10.02
CA ILE A 8 -2.25 9.86 -9.26
C ILE A 8 -2.52 9.95 -7.75
N ALA A 9 -3.02 11.07 -7.26
CA ALA A 9 -3.38 11.21 -5.85
C ALA A 9 -4.45 10.19 -5.44
N ASN A 10 -5.50 10.02 -6.25
CA ASN A 10 -6.54 9.02 -6.01
C ASN A 10 -6.00 7.59 -6.01
N LEU A 11 -5.00 7.27 -6.85
CA LEU A 11 -4.36 5.96 -6.83
C LEU A 11 -3.71 5.68 -5.47
N LEU A 12 -2.94 6.63 -4.93
CA LEU A 12 -2.32 6.50 -3.60
C LEU A 12 -3.36 6.34 -2.48
N TYR A 13 -4.44 7.13 -2.53
CA TYR A 13 -5.48 7.08 -1.51
C TYR A 13 -6.32 5.79 -1.59
N ARG A 14 -6.59 5.29 -2.80
CA ARG A 14 -7.28 4.00 -3.00
C ARG A 14 -6.42 2.83 -2.54
N TYR A 15 -5.12 2.86 -2.81
CA TYR A 15 -4.18 1.87 -2.27
C TYR A 15 -4.29 1.80 -0.74
N ALA A 16 -4.22 2.96 -0.06
CA ALA A 16 -4.35 3.05 1.39
C ALA A 16 -5.71 2.54 1.90
N GLU A 17 -6.81 2.92 1.24
CA GLU A 17 -8.17 2.50 1.59
C GLU A 17 -8.35 0.98 1.48
N LEU A 18 -7.90 0.38 0.38
CA LEU A 18 -8.00 -1.07 0.17
C LEU A 18 -7.15 -1.85 1.17
N MET A 19 -5.93 -1.36 1.46
CA MET A 19 -5.04 -1.96 2.44
C MET A 19 -5.67 -1.93 3.85
N ASP A 20 -6.16 -0.77 4.29
CA ASP A 20 -6.83 -0.63 5.59
C ASP A 20 -8.13 -1.44 5.70
N ALA A 21 -8.82 -1.67 4.57
CA ALA A 21 -10.01 -2.50 4.50
C ALA A 21 -9.70 -4.01 4.41
N GLY A 22 -8.44 -4.42 4.33
CA GLY A 22 -8.04 -5.82 4.15
C GLY A 22 -8.34 -6.39 2.77
N ARG A 23 -8.63 -5.54 1.77
CA ARG A 23 -8.96 -5.92 0.39
C ARG A 23 -7.67 -6.11 -0.42
N LEU A 24 -6.88 -7.11 -0.02
CA LEU A 24 -5.52 -7.32 -0.53
C LEU A 24 -5.48 -7.63 -2.04
N GLU A 25 -6.43 -8.41 -2.55
CA GLU A 25 -6.51 -8.74 -3.98
C GLU A 25 -6.62 -7.48 -4.84
N GLU A 26 -7.57 -6.61 -4.49
CA GLU A 26 -7.80 -5.35 -5.22
C GLU A 26 -6.65 -4.37 -5.03
N CYS A 27 -5.97 -4.41 -3.87
CA CYS A 27 -4.79 -3.59 -3.63
C CYS A 27 -3.63 -4.01 -4.53
N VAL A 28 -3.46 -5.31 -4.77
CA VAL A 28 -2.47 -5.83 -5.73
C VAL A 28 -2.85 -5.46 -7.17
N ASP A 29 -4.14 -5.47 -7.52
CA ASP A 29 -4.62 -5.04 -8.84
C ASP A 29 -4.34 -3.57 -9.16
N LEU A 30 -4.20 -2.72 -8.14
CA LEU A 30 -3.80 -1.32 -8.33
C LEU A 30 -2.32 -1.17 -8.70
N SER A 31 -1.48 -2.19 -8.50
CA SER A 31 -0.05 -2.11 -8.77
C SER A 31 0.22 -2.25 -10.28
N PRO A 32 0.70 -1.20 -10.96
CA PRO A 32 0.87 -1.21 -12.42
C PRO A 32 2.11 -1.99 -12.89
N THR A 33 2.95 -2.49 -11.98
CA THR A 33 4.28 -3.02 -12.35
C THR A 33 4.56 -4.38 -11.69
N PRO A 34 4.90 -5.44 -12.47
CA PRO A 34 5.51 -6.64 -11.91
C PRO A 34 6.86 -6.27 -11.29
N GLY A 35 7.07 -6.59 -10.01
CA GLY A 35 8.33 -6.31 -9.32
C GLY A 35 8.28 -5.29 -8.20
N CYS A 36 7.23 -5.30 -7.37
CA CYS A 36 7.36 -4.73 -6.03
C CYS A 36 8.48 -5.49 -5.30
N PRO A 37 9.55 -4.82 -4.82
CA PRO A 37 10.57 -5.49 -4.03
C PRO A 37 9.89 -6.06 -2.79
N GLY A 38 9.83 -7.38 -2.68
CA GLY A 38 9.32 -8.01 -1.48
C GLY A 38 10.09 -7.48 -0.26
N PRO A 39 9.43 -7.08 0.84
CA PRO A 39 10.15 -6.72 2.04
C PRO A 39 11.02 -7.93 2.40
N ARG A 40 12.34 -7.68 2.54
CA ARG A 40 13.30 -8.60 3.19
C ARG A 40 13.93 -9.71 2.33
N ALA A 41 13.85 -9.67 1.00
CA ALA A 41 14.60 -10.59 0.15
C ALA A 41 15.87 -9.95 -0.44
N GLU A 42 17.03 -10.56 -0.20
CA GLU A 42 18.26 -10.31 -0.96
C GLU A 42 18.61 -11.57 -1.78
N PRO A 43 18.63 -11.50 -3.13
CA PRO A 43 18.29 -10.36 -3.97
C PRO A 43 16.77 -10.06 -3.98
N PRO A 44 16.35 -8.83 -4.36
CA PRO A 44 14.94 -8.47 -4.42
C PRO A 44 14.19 -9.41 -5.37
N VAL A 45 13.23 -10.15 -4.84
CA VAL A 45 12.39 -11.04 -5.64
C VAL A 45 11.35 -10.17 -6.35
N VAL A 46 11.44 -10.14 -7.68
CA VAL A 46 10.37 -9.65 -8.53
C VAL A 46 9.24 -10.67 -8.47
N VAL A 47 8.14 -10.31 -7.81
CA VAL A 47 6.93 -11.12 -7.78
C VAL A 47 5.90 -10.57 -8.78
N ASP A 48 5.22 -11.47 -9.47
CA ASP A 48 4.02 -11.17 -10.24
C ASP A 48 2.84 -10.88 -9.31
N ARG A 49 1.66 -10.64 -9.89
CA ARG A 49 0.43 -10.37 -9.15
C ARG A 49 0.16 -11.43 -8.08
N ASP A 50 0.17 -12.70 -8.47
CA ASP A 50 -0.21 -13.80 -7.58
C ASP A 50 0.86 -14.04 -6.50
N GLY A 51 2.14 -13.88 -6.86
CA GLY A 51 3.24 -13.90 -5.91
C GLY A 51 3.17 -12.76 -4.89
N LEU A 52 2.79 -11.55 -5.31
CA LEU A 52 2.61 -10.41 -4.40
C LEU A 52 1.42 -10.64 -3.46
N LEU A 53 0.30 -11.14 -3.98
CA LEU A 53 -0.87 -11.49 -3.17
C LEU A 53 -0.55 -12.59 -2.15
N ALA A 54 0.16 -13.64 -2.56
CA ALA A 54 0.58 -14.71 -1.66
C ALA A 54 1.51 -14.18 -0.56
N LEU A 55 2.48 -13.32 -0.93
CA LEU A 55 3.38 -12.68 0.02
C LEU A 55 2.63 -11.81 1.03
N TRP A 56 1.75 -10.92 0.57
CA TRP A 56 0.96 -10.07 1.45
C TRP A 56 0.03 -10.86 2.36
N THR A 57 -0.63 -11.89 1.83
CA THR A 57 -1.49 -12.77 2.64
C THR A 57 -0.69 -13.48 3.75
N SER A 58 0.59 -13.79 3.51
CA SER A 58 1.47 -14.40 4.51
C SER A 58 1.95 -13.42 5.60
N LEU A 59 2.07 -12.13 5.27
CA LEU A 59 2.64 -11.10 6.15
C LEU A 59 1.57 -10.29 6.90
N ILE A 60 0.44 -10.03 6.25
CA ILE A 60 -0.60 -9.13 6.74
C ILE A 60 -1.63 -9.95 7.49
N ARG A 61 -1.72 -9.69 8.80
CA ARG A 61 -2.72 -10.35 9.64
C ARG A 61 -4.07 -9.69 9.47
N ILE A 62 -5.01 -10.39 8.85
CA ILE A 62 -6.43 -10.00 8.83
C ILE A 62 -7.12 -10.49 10.11
N HIS A 63 -7.86 -9.60 10.76
CA HIS A 63 -8.61 -9.87 11.98
C HIS A 63 -10.04 -10.34 11.68
N ALA A 64 -10.77 -10.78 12.72
CA ALA A 64 -12.14 -11.28 12.57
C ALA A 64 -13.13 -10.23 12.01
N ASP A 65 -12.79 -8.95 12.09
CA ASP A 65 -13.55 -7.84 11.50
C ASP A 65 -13.24 -7.62 10.01
N GLY A 66 -12.39 -8.45 9.40
CA GLY A 66 -12.00 -8.38 8.00
C GLY A 66 -10.89 -7.39 7.70
N THR A 67 -10.41 -6.62 8.68
CA THR A 67 -9.36 -5.61 8.49
C THR A 67 -8.02 -6.07 9.06
N PRO A 68 -6.89 -5.52 8.60
CA PRO A 68 -5.61 -5.65 9.29
C PRO A 68 -5.48 -4.72 10.50
N ARG A 69 -6.53 -3.96 10.83
CA ARG A 69 -6.55 -2.91 11.86
C ARG A 69 -5.41 -1.91 11.70
N THR A 70 -5.14 -1.54 10.45
CA THR A 70 -4.22 -0.49 10.08
C THR A 70 -4.96 0.78 9.71
N ARG A 71 -4.25 1.91 9.81
CA ARG A 71 -4.65 3.16 9.18
C ARG A 71 -3.44 3.77 8.47
N HIS A 72 -3.50 3.84 7.15
CA HIS A 72 -2.50 4.51 6.31
C HIS A 72 -2.85 5.99 6.18
N LEU A 73 -2.00 6.86 6.73
CA LEU A 73 -2.04 8.29 6.45
C LEU A 73 -1.01 8.61 5.38
N VAL A 74 -1.50 8.92 4.18
CA VAL A 74 -0.66 9.31 3.04
C VAL A 74 -0.47 10.82 3.07
N GLY A 75 0.79 11.26 3.09
CA GLY A 75 1.15 12.67 3.01
C GLY A 75 0.81 13.27 1.65
N THR A 76 0.81 14.60 1.58
CA THR A 76 0.59 15.32 0.31
C THR A 76 1.69 14.93 -0.69
N PRO A 77 1.34 14.32 -1.84
CA PRO A 77 2.33 13.88 -2.81
C PRO A 77 2.98 15.07 -3.53
N ILE A 78 4.24 14.90 -3.91
CA ILE A 78 4.95 15.77 -4.84
C ILE A 78 4.90 15.10 -6.21
N LEU A 79 4.38 15.83 -7.19
CA LEU A 79 4.06 15.35 -8.53
C LEU A 79 4.83 16.15 -9.58
N GLU A 80 5.50 15.45 -10.49
CA GLU A 80 6.16 16.00 -11.66
C GLU A 80 5.55 15.33 -12.89
N VAL A 81 4.69 16.05 -13.61
CA VAL A 81 3.93 15.53 -14.77
C VAL A 81 4.54 16.09 -16.04
N ASP A 82 4.92 15.19 -16.95
CA ASP A 82 5.32 15.52 -18.32
C ASP A 82 4.17 15.14 -19.26
N GLU A 83 3.37 16.13 -19.63
CA GLU A 83 2.19 15.92 -20.49
C GLU A 83 2.59 15.55 -21.93
N GLU A 84 3.73 16.04 -22.43
CA GLU A 84 4.20 15.74 -23.79
C GLU A 84 4.68 14.29 -23.90
N ALA A 85 5.43 13.82 -22.90
CA ALA A 85 5.88 12.43 -22.82
C ALA A 85 4.79 11.47 -22.31
N GLY A 86 3.69 11.99 -21.74
CA GLY A 86 2.63 11.19 -21.14
C GLY A 86 3.08 10.42 -19.90
N THR A 87 4.03 10.97 -19.14
CA THR A 87 4.60 10.32 -17.95
C THR A 87 4.48 11.21 -16.71
N ALA A 88 4.60 10.60 -15.53
CA ALA A 88 4.65 11.34 -14.28
C ALA A 88 5.53 10.64 -13.25
N ALA A 89 6.27 11.42 -12.48
CA ALA A 89 6.94 10.97 -11.27
C ALA A 89 6.16 11.43 -10.04
N CYS A 90 6.01 10.54 -9.06
CA CYS A 90 5.29 10.81 -7.82
C CYS A 90 6.07 10.28 -6.63
N ARG A 91 6.21 11.12 -5.60
CA ARG A 91 6.76 10.72 -4.30
C ARG A 91 5.89 11.24 -3.18
N SER A 92 5.67 10.40 -2.17
CA SER A 92 4.94 10.77 -0.96
C SER A 92 5.53 10.07 0.25
N THR A 93 5.29 10.62 1.43
CA THR A 93 5.54 9.98 2.71
C THR A 93 4.25 9.37 3.23
N TYR A 94 4.35 8.37 4.10
CA TYR A 94 3.18 7.80 4.76
C TYR A 94 3.50 7.41 6.19
N THR A 95 2.45 7.38 7.01
CA THR A 95 2.49 6.85 8.38
C THR A 95 1.43 5.77 8.50
N VAL A 96 1.80 4.60 9.01
CA VAL A 96 0.86 3.51 9.29
C VAL A 96 0.66 3.41 10.80
N PHE A 97 -0.58 3.57 11.24
CA PHE A 97 -0.96 3.19 12.60
C PHE A 97 -1.40 1.73 12.58
N GLN A 98 -0.80 0.91 13.43
CA GLN A 98 -1.18 -0.49 13.62
C GLN A 98 -1.79 -0.64 15.01
N GLN A 99 -3.04 -1.10 15.08
CA GLN A 99 -3.60 -1.49 16.38
C GLN A 99 -2.93 -2.79 16.85
N SER A 100 -2.16 -2.72 17.93
CA SER A 100 -1.70 -3.91 18.64
C SER A 100 -2.65 -4.24 19.79
N THR A 101 -2.73 -5.52 20.17
CA THR A 101 -3.35 -5.88 21.45
C THR A 101 -2.52 -5.27 22.58
N ALA A 102 -3.16 -4.67 23.58
CA ALA A 102 -2.46 -4.22 24.77
C ALA A 102 -1.66 -5.40 25.35
N GLY A 103 -0.33 -5.32 25.29
CA GLY A 103 0.52 -6.23 26.05
C GLY A 103 0.13 -6.10 27.52
N ARG A 104 0.04 -7.21 28.25
CA ARG A 104 -0.12 -7.16 29.71
C ARG A 104 0.98 -6.26 30.26
N CYS A 105 0.62 -5.05 30.68
CA CYS A 105 1.49 -4.24 31.51
C CYS A 105 1.56 -4.98 32.84
N ASN A 106 2.66 -5.70 33.06
CA ASN A 106 2.90 -6.42 34.30
C ASN A 106 3.12 -5.36 35.39
N ARG A 107 2.04 -4.91 36.02
CA ARG A 107 2.11 -4.11 37.24
C ARG A 107 2.54 -5.04 38.37
N SER A 108 3.85 -5.12 38.59
CA SER A 108 4.47 -5.61 39.83
C SER A 108 4.19 -4.67 40.98
#